data_AF-A0AAQ3NAK2-F1
#
_entry.id   AF-A0AAQ3NAK2-F1
#
_cell.length_a   1.000
_cell.length_b   1.000
_cell.length_c   1.000
_cell.angle_alpha   90.00
_cell.angle_beta   90.00
_cell.angle_gamma   90.00
#
_symmetry.space_group_name_H-M   'P 1'
#
loop_
_entity.id
_entity.type
_entity.pdbx_description
1 polymer ?
#
loop_
_entity_poly.entity_id
_entity_poly.type
_entity_poly.pdbx_seq_one_letter_code
_entity_poly.pdbx_strand_id
1 'polypeptide(L)'
;MLTFMHWLETGSLLEHREDEEKLGLGSDFGLDVEDYLTGVCFMSNELPRYVVNQVTAGNYDCPKKVLKFLTDLHAAFRMLNLRNDFLRKKFDGMKYDLRKVEEVYYDVKIRGLEIKEPKDNRLL
;
A
#
# COMPACT_ATOMS: atom_id res chain seq x y z
N MET A 1 8.02 4.54 8.47
CA MET A 1 7.22 3.89 9.54
C MET A 1 5.91 4.62 9.79
N LEU A 2 5.90 5.97 9.89
CA LEU A 2 4.65 6.75 10.06
C LEU A 2 3.63 6.49 8.95
N THR A 3 4.05 6.53 7.69
CA THR A 3 3.22 6.20 6.52
C THR A 3 2.53 4.84 6.64
N PHE A 4 3.26 3.80 7.07
CA PHE A 4 2.70 2.47 7.26
C PHE A 4 1.72 2.39 8.43
N MET A 5 2.04 3.00 9.57
CA MET A 5 1.13 3.05 10.72
C MET A 5 -0.17 3.76 10.38
N HIS A 6 -0.09 4.91 9.70
CA HIS A 6 -1.27 5.61 9.23
C HIS A 6 -2.12 4.73 8.31
N TRP A 7 -1.50 4.07 7.33
CA TRP A 7 -2.22 3.17 6.43
C TRP A 7 -2.90 2.01 7.18
N LEU A 8 -2.29 1.46 8.23
CA LEU A 8 -2.91 0.42 9.05
C LEU A 8 -4.15 0.92 9.80
N GLU A 9 -4.14 2.18 10.23
CA GLU A 9 -5.24 2.81 10.97
C GLU A 9 -6.39 3.26 10.07
N THR A 10 -6.08 3.83 8.90
CA THR A 10 -7.07 4.52 8.05
C THR A 10 -7.36 3.79 6.75
N GLY A 11 -6.44 2.94 6.28
CA GLY A 11 -6.46 2.37 4.93
C GLY A 11 -6.11 3.37 3.82
N SER A 12 -5.67 4.59 4.16
CA SER A 12 -5.32 5.65 3.22
C SER A 12 -3.82 5.97 3.22
N LEU A 13 -3.37 6.68 2.19
CA LEU A 13 -2.03 7.24 2.14
C LEU A 13 -1.97 8.45 3.08
N LEU A 14 -0.92 8.53 3.91
CA LEU A 14 -0.62 9.72 4.71
C LEU A 14 -0.13 10.83 3.78
N GLU A 15 -0.80 11.98 3.73
CA GLU A 15 -0.38 13.06 2.83
C GLU A 15 0.93 13.71 3.30
N HIS A 16 1.72 14.27 2.37
CA HIS A 16 3.01 14.91 2.67
C HIS A 16 2.89 15.98 3.76
N ARG A 17 1.87 16.84 3.67
CA ARG A 17 1.60 17.88 4.67
C ARG A 17 1.26 17.30 6.05
N GLU A 18 0.49 16.22 6.09
CA GLU A 18 0.15 15.56 7.36
C GLU A 18 1.36 14.87 7.98
N ASP A 19 2.27 14.32 7.16
CA ASP A 19 3.52 13.72 7.62
C ASP A 19 4.46 14.80 8.19
N GLU A 20 4.56 15.95 7.50
CA GLU A 20 5.31 17.11 7.96
C GLU A 20 4.79 17.62 9.32
N GLU A 21 3.47 17.80 9.44
CA GLU A 21 2.81 18.21 10.69
C GLU A 21 3.04 17.19 11.81
N LYS A 22 2.93 15.87 11.53
CA LYS A 22 3.17 14.80 12.53
C LYS A 22 4.62 14.71 12.98
N LEU A 23 5.57 15.05 12.12
CA LEU A 23 6.99 15.11 12.44
C LEU A 23 7.37 16.39 13.21
N GLY A 24 6.44 17.33 13.38
CA GLY A 24 6.72 18.63 14.00
C GLY A 24 7.64 19.51 13.16
N LEU A 25 7.65 19.29 11.84
CA LEU A 25 8.40 20.06 10.86
C LEU A 25 7.61 21.32 10.48
N GLY A 26 8.29 22.33 9.94
CA GLY A 26 7.67 23.64 9.70
C GLY A 26 8.46 24.52 8.72
N SER A 27 8.15 25.82 8.69
CA SER A 27 8.65 26.75 7.66
C SER A 27 10.18 26.81 7.53
N ASP A 28 10.89 26.63 8.64
CA ASP A 28 12.35 26.77 8.69
C ASP A 28 13.07 25.46 8.35
N PHE A 29 12.37 24.32 8.47
CA PHE A 29 12.86 22.99 8.16
C PHE A 29 11.67 22.08 7.81
N GLY A 30 11.36 22.00 6.52
CA GLY A 30 10.25 21.22 5.97
C GLY A 30 10.66 19.79 5.61
N LEU A 31 9.66 18.93 5.41
CA LEU A 31 9.88 17.57 4.92
C LEU A 31 10.14 17.63 3.42
N ASP A 32 11.31 17.16 2.96
CA ASP A 32 11.56 17.10 1.54
C ASP A 32 10.61 16.11 0.84
N VAL A 33 10.16 16.47 -0.36
CA VAL A 33 9.19 15.65 -1.11
C VAL A 33 9.83 14.33 -1.54
N GLU A 34 11.12 14.30 -1.88
CA GLU A 34 11.81 13.05 -2.23
C GLU A 34 11.94 12.12 -1.02
N ASP A 35 12.18 12.67 0.17
CA ASP A 35 12.24 11.92 1.43
C ASP A 35 10.87 11.30 1.77
N TYR A 36 9.80 12.08 1.64
CA TYR A 36 8.43 11.58 1.79
C TYR A 36 8.11 10.45 0.79
N LEU A 37 8.36 10.67 -0.52
CA LEU A 37 8.09 9.66 -1.56
C LEU A 37 8.94 8.39 -1.35
N THR A 38 10.17 8.54 -0.87
CA THR A 38 11.03 7.43 -0.46
C THR A 38 10.42 6.66 0.72
N GLY A 39 9.91 7.37 1.73
CA GLY A 39 9.21 6.78 2.87
C GLY A 39 7.95 6.00 2.46
N VAL A 40 7.22 6.48 1.46
CA VAL A 40 6.07 5.78 0.86
C VAL A 40 6.52 4.51 0.12
N CYS A 41 7.65 4.56 -0.59
CA CYS A 41 8.22 3.35 -1.20
C CYS A 41 8.58 2.30 -0.15
N PHE A 42 9.19 2.69 0.97
CA PHE A 42 9.48 1.75 2.07
C PHE A 42 8.24 1.12 2.68
N MET A 43 7.16 1.88 2.84
CA MET A 43 5.88 1.30 3.26
C MET A 43 5.40 0.23 2.26
N SER A 44 5.52 0.48 0.95
CA SER A 44 5.13 -0.51 -0.07
C SER A 44 5.90 -1.84 0.05
N ASN A 45 7.17 -1.79 0.49
CA ASN A 45 7.98 -2.99 0.68
C ASN A 45 7.54 -3.85 1.88
N GLU A 46 6.87 -3.25 2.89
CA GLU A 46 6.36 -3.96 4.06
C GLU A 46 4.98 -4.60 3.82
N LEU A 47 4.22 -4.09 2.83
CA LEU A 47 2.85 -4.56 2.55
C LEU A 47 2.76 -6.05 2.16
N PRO A 48 3.65 -6.64 1.33
CA PRO A 48 3.62 -8.08 1.06
C PRO A 48 3.76 -8.93 2.33
N ARG A 49 4.67 -8.55 3.23
CA ARG A 49 4.87 -9.25 4.50
C ARG A 49 3.63 -9.15 5.39
N TYR A 50 3.03 -7.96 5.45
CA TYR A 50 1.78 -7.73 6.16
C TYR A 50 0.65 -8.61 5.61
N VAL A 51 0.48 -8.66 4.29
CA VAL A 51 -0.55 -9.48 3.61
C VAL A 51 -0.40 -10.96 3.95
N VAL A 52 0.82 -11.51 3.83
CA VAL A 52 1.08 -12.92 4.17
C VAL A 52 0.71 -13.20 5.62
N ASN A 53 1.14 -12.34 6.56
CA ASN A 53 0.82 -12.51 7.98
C ASN A 53 -0.69 -12.46 8.25
N GLN A 54 -1.42 -11.57 7.58
CA GLN A 54 -2.88 -11.46 7.74
C GLN A 54 -3.60 -12.70 7.20
N VAL A 55 -3.19 -13.22 6.04
CA VAL A 55 -3.75 -14.46 5.49
C VAL A 55 -3.45 -15.66 6.38
N THR A 56 -2.23 -15.75 6.92
CA THR A 56 -1.86 -16.78 7.90
C THR A 56 -2.71 -16.70 9.17
N ALA A 57 -3.09 -15.48 9.60
CA ALA A 57 -3.99 -15.25 10.72
C ALA A 57 -5.49 -15.44 10.39
N GLY A 58 -5.83 -15.84 9.16
CA GLY A 58 -7.21 -16.08 8.72
C GLY A 58 -7.95 -14.85 8.19
N ASN A 59 -7.28 -13.71 8.04
CA ASN A 59 -7.87 -12.51 7.45
C ASN A 59 -7.67 -12.51 5.92
N TYR A 60 -8.64 -13.08 5.22
CA TYR A 60 -8.61 -13.26 3.77
C TYR A 60 -9.09 -12.06 2.95
N ASP A 61 -9.65 -11.02 3.60
CA ASP A 61 -10.05 -9.78 2.93
C ASP A 61 -8.88 -8.80 2.76
N CYS A 62 -7.85 -8.92 3.61
CA CYS A 62 -6.68 -8.06 3.59
C CYS A 62 -5.95 -8.00 2.22
N PRO A 63 -5.62 -9.13 1.56
CA PRO A 63 -4.92 -9.09 0.27
C PRO A 63 -5.63 -8.23 -0.77
N LYS A 64 -6.97 -8.29 -0.82
CA LYS A 64 -7.79 -7.49 -1.75
C LYS A 64 -7.63 -5.99 -1.49
N LYS A 65 -7.69 -5.58 -0.23
CA LYS A 65 -7.55 -4.16 0.18
C LYS A 65 -6.16 -3.64 -0.15
N VAL A 66 -5.13 -4.42 0.18
CA VAL A 66 -3.72 -4.05 -0.08
C VAL A 66 -3.44 -4.02 -1.58
N LEU A 67 -3.94 -4.99 -2.35
CA LEU A 67 -3.74 -5.04 -3.80
C LEU A 67 -4.33 -3.81 -4.49
N LYS A 68 -5.55 -3.41 -4.10
CA LYS A 68 -6.17 -2.18 -4.59
C LYS A 68 -5.30 -0.95 -4.30
N PHE A 69 -4.90 -0.79 -3.04
CA PHE A 69 -4.07 0.33 -2.62
C PHE A 69 -2.72 0.39 -3.36
N LEU A 70 -2.00 -0.74 -3.46
CA LEU A 70 -0.73 -0.80 -4.18
C LEU A 70 -0.88 -0.54 -5.68
N THR A 71 -2.00 -0.96 -6.28
CA THR A 71 -2.28 -0.68 -7.70
C THR A 71 -2.44 0.82 -7.94
N ASP A 72 -3.23 1.49 -7.10
CA ASP A 72 -3.46 2.93 -7.17
C ASP A 72 -2.16 3.71 -6.90
N LEU A 73 -1.39 3.28 -5.89
CA LEU A 73 -0.10 3.87 -5.55
C LEU A 73 0.91 3.74 -6.69
N HIS A 74 1.05 2.53 -7.26
CA HIS A 74 1.95 2.29 -8.39
C HIS A 74 1.52 3.11 -9.63
N ALA A 75 0.22 3.27 -9.86
CA ALA A 75 -0.28 4.14 -10.92
C ALA A 75 0.10 5.60 -10.69
N ALA A 76 -0.07 6.12 -9.47
CA ALA A 76 0.30 7.49 -9.11
C ALA A 76 1.80 7.75 -9.30
N PHE A 77 2.67 6.85 -8.83
CA PHE A 77 4.12 7.00 -9.00
C PHE A 77 4.55 7.00 -10.48
N ARG A 78 3.87 6.23 -11.34
CA ARG A 78 4.13 6.29 -12.79
C ARG A 78 3.83 7.66 -13.40
N MET A 79 2.91 8.44 -12.82
CA MET A 79 2.58 9.79 -13.29
C MET A 79 3.65 10.83 -12.91
N LEU A 80 4.47 10.56 -11.89
CA LEU A 80 5.48 11.50 -11.40
C LEU A 80 6.70 11.65 -12.33
N ASN A 81 6.78 10.84 -13.39
CA ASN A 81 7.85 10.87 -14.42
C ASN A 81 9.27 11.08 -13.84
N LEU A 82 9.60 10.28 -12.81
CA LEU A 82 10.82 10.39 -12.04
C LEU A 82 12.08 10.20 -12.91
N ARG A 83 13.11 11.01 -12.64
CA ARG A 83 14.43 10.90 -13.28
C ARG A 83 15.17 9.66 -12.76
N ASN A 84 16.24 9.24 -13.43
CA ASN A 84 17.02 8.08 -13.01
C ASN A 84 17.88 8.40 -11.78
N ASP A 85 17.29 8.32 -10.61
CA ASP A 85 17.89 8.61 -9.30
C ASP A 85 17.56 7.51 -8.27
N PHE A 86 17.84 7.77 -6.99
CA PHE A 86 17.58 6.84 -5.90
C PHE A 86 16.09 6.50 -5.76
N LEU A 87 15.22 7.49 -5.85
CA LEU A 87 13.77 7.31 -5.73
C LEU A 87 13.25 6.43 -6.86
N ARG A 88 13.75 6.61 -8.08
CA ARG A 88 13.41 5.74 -9.22
C ARG A 88 13.75 4.27 -8.97
N LYS A 89 14.94 3.99 -8.41
CA LYS A 89 15.33 2.61 -8.05
C LYS A 89 14.39 2.00 -7.02
N LYS A 90 13.92 2.79 -6.04
CA LYS A 90 12.96 2.33 -5.03
C LYS A 90 11.59 2.07 -5.63
N PHE A 91 11.10 3.01 -6.44
CA PHE A 91 9.84 2.86 -7.17
C PHE A 91 9.85 1.66 -8.12
N ASP A 92 10.92 1.44 -8.88
CA ASP A 92 11.03 0.28 -9.80
C ASP A 92 10.93 -1.08 -9.07
N GLY A 93 11.20 -1.10 -7.76
CA GLY A 93 11.01 -2.25 -6.88
C GLY A 93 9.53 -2.56 -6.58
N MET A 94 8.66 -1.54 -6.56
CA MET A 94 7.25 -1.63 -6.16
C MET A 94 6.46 -2.63 -7.02
N LYS A 95 6.80 -2.78 -8.30
CA LYS A 95 6.16 -3.77 -9.19
C LYS A 95 6.31 -5.21 -8.69
N TYR A 96 7.41 -5.52 -8.00
CA TYR A 96 7.63 -6.85 -7.44
C TYR A 96 6.79 -7.08 -6.18
N ASP A 97 6.60 -6.04 -5.38
CA ASP A 97 5.73 -6.10 -4.20
C ASP A 97 4.27 -6.24 -4.61
N LEU A 98 3.84 -5.50 -5.63
CA LEU A 98 2.52 -5.64 -6.24
C LEU A 98 2.28 -7.09 -6.71
N ARG A 99 3.23 -7.67 -7.45
CA ARG A 99 3.13 -9.06 -7.92
C ARG A 99 3.00 -10.06 -6.77
N LYS A 100 3.79 -9.92 -5.71
CA LYS A 100 3.69 -10.80 -4.52
C LYS A 100 2.31 -10.74 -3.87
N VAL A 101 1.75 -9.54 -3.72
CA VAL A 101 0.40 -9.37 -3.15
C VAL A 101 -0.67 -9.94 -4.07
N GLU A 102 -0.51 -9.77 -5.39
CA GLU A 102 -1.40 -10.36 -6.40
C GLU A 102 -1.39 -11.89 -6.37
N GLU A 103 -0.21 -12.51 -6.26
CA GLU A 103 -0.06 -13.96 -6.11
C GLU A 103 -0.80 -14.48 -4.86
N VAL A 104 -0.65 -13.80 -3.71
CA VAL A 104 -1.36 -14.18 -2.48
C VAL A 104 -2.88 -14.00 -2.62
N TYR A 105 -3.33 -12.92 -3.25
CA TYR A 105 -4.76 -12.68 -3.50
C TYR A 105 -5.36 -13.72 -4.45
N TYR A 106 -4.63 -14.08 -5.52
CA TYR A 106 -5.01 -15.15 -6.43
C TYR A 106 -5.17 -16.48 -5.68
N ASP A 107 -4.21 -16.81 -4.81
CA ASP A 107 -4.24 -18.00 -3.97
C ASP A 107 -5.46 -18.05 -3.04
N VAL A 108 -5.85 -16.93 -2.44
CA VAL A 108 -7.06 -16.79 -1.61
C VAL A 108 -8.33 -17.00 -2.46
N LYS A 109 -8.37 -16.41 -3.66
CA LYS A 109 -9.51 -16.51 -4.59
C LYS A 109 -9.75 -17.95 -5.05
N ILE A 110 -8.72 -18.64 -5.54
CA ILE A 110 -8.88 -20.00 -6.08
C ILE A 110 -9.29 -21.01 -5.01
N ARG A 111 -8.88 -20.78 -3.76
CA ARG A 111 -9.25 -21.62 -2.61
C ARG A 111 -10.63 -21.26 -2.04
N GLY A 112 -11.25 -20.18 -2.51
CA GLY A 112 -12.57 -19.74 -2.05
C GLY A 112 -12.58 -19.30 -0.59
N LEU A 113 -11.46 -18.74 -0.09
CA LEU A 113 -11.30 -18.35 1.31
C LEU A 113 -11.88 -16.98 1.64
N GLU A 114 -12.30 -16.20 0.65
CA GLU A 114 -12.95 -14.92 0.88
C GLU A 114 -14.31 -15.08 1.56
N ILE A 115 -14.64 -14.10 2.42
CA ILE A 115 -15.98 -13.96 2.95
C ILE A 115 -16.89 -13.57 1.78
N LYS A 116 -17.76 -14.50 1.36
CA LYS A 116 -18.80 -14.20 0.39
C LYS A 116 -19.83 -13.32 1.09
N GLU A 117 -20.08 -12.13 0.56
CA GLU A 117 -21.28 -11.40 0.96
C GLU A 117 -22.51 -12.28 0.70
N PRO A 118 -23.49 -12.31 1.63
CA PRO A 118 -24.69 -13.09 1.44
C PRO A 118 -25.34 -12.63 0.13
N LYS A 119 -25.49 -13.56 -0.82
CA LYS A 119 -26.24 -13.30 -2.04
C LYS A 119 -27.65 -12.91 -1.61
N ASP A 120 -28.02 -11.64 -1.81
CA ASP A 120 -29.40 -11.22 -1.63
C ASP A 120 -30.25 -11.93 -2.68
N ASN A 121 -30.88 -13.03 -2.25
CA ASN A 121 -31.70 -13.88 -3.10
C ASN A 121 -33.16 -13.37 -3.14
N ARG A 122 -33.42 -12.10 -2.83
CA ARG A 122 -34.76 -11.47 -2.80
C ARG A 122 -35.25 -10.98 -4.17
N LEU A 123 -34.94 -11.70 -5.24
CA LEU A 123 -35.57 -11.51 -6.55
C LEU A 123 -35.79 -12.88 -7.23
N LEU A 124 -36.63 -13.71 -6.61
CA LEU A 124 -37.40 -14.78 -7.28
C LEU A 124 -38.79 -14.84 -6.62
#